data_AF-A0A0F9LGL6-F1
#
_entry.id   AF-A0A0F9LGL6-F1
#
_cell.length_a   1.000
_cell.length_b   1.000
_cell.length_c   1.000
_cell.angle_alpha   90.00
_cell.angle_beta   90.00
_cell.angle_gamma   90.00
#
_symmetry.space_group_name_H-M   'P 1'
#
loop_
_entity.id
_entity.type
_entity.pdbx_description
1 polymer ?
#
loop_
_entity_poly.entity_id
_entity_poly.type
_entity_poly.pdbx_seq_one_letter_code
_entity_poly.pdbx_strand_id
1 'polypeptide(L)'
;MVENKENIEEKDRDLKLIEIGSKTNETGAKVVEKDFIPHFFPTYRIKRNLYPIPISLVVIISGILAYLTYVEVGVQIDGGYFSETEYGAIGGILNGLIYTAIAVLSGFIIVFIIKKKGINFLMYIFGIGFGMVGFLQTWFFGEIILYWLFQNNFQLYYLFDVELIFFTAVFTIVMIYKYFTSRSIKVKNFIVLYIGLLIGASMGVLMPLWTTLAILIGISLWDLFAVLYKHGPIKQMIDLVSEPKEDHNKLSDKELKEKIQSGEYAYDTSKLEIGIGDLAFYSMLTSNTLVQTGNIIIMILTSLAIMIGTGITIMGLKRNKILPGLPISIFLGIGTMLLSWYLFSLPF
;
A
#
# COMPACT_ATOMS: atom_id res chain seq x y z
N MET A 1 -18.38 1.38 51.88
CA MET A 1 -18.62 2.32 50.77
C MET A 1 -17.33 2.31 49.96
N VAL A 2 -17.09 1.38 49.03
CA VAL A 2 -17.80 1.01 47.79
C VAL A 2 -17.99 2.24 46.89
N GLU A 3 -17.57 2.10 45.62
CA GLU A 3 -17.30 3.10 44.57
C GLU A 3 -15.92 3.78 44.75
N ASN A 4 -14.93 3.57 43.89
CA ASN A 4 -14.98 3.74 42.43
C ASN A 4 -13.77 3.03 41.76
N LYS A 5 -13.78 1.69 41.73
CA LYS A 5 -12.70 0.87 41.12
C LYS A 5 -12.95 0.52 39.64
N GLU A 6 -14.09 0.88 39.06
CA GLU A 6 -14.47 0.46 37.70
C GLU A 6 -14.00 1.40 36.58
N ASN A 7 -13.40 2.56 36.89
CA ASN A 7 -13.01 3.55 35.85
C ASN A 7 -11.54 3.50 35.40
N ILE A 8 -10.75 2.51 35.85
CA ILE A 8 -9.35 2.35 35.41
C ILE A 8 -9.17 1.13 34.47
N GLU A 9 -10.16 0.22 34.39
CA GLU A 9 -10.06 -1.00 33.57
C GLU A 9 -10.41 -0.84 32.07
N GLU A 10 -10.75 0.37 31.61
CA GLU A 10 -11.18 0.58 30.22
C GLU A 10 -10.16 1.27 29.30
N LYS A 11 -8.98 1.67 29.82
CA LYS A 11 -7.98 2.43 29.03
C LYS A 11 -6.71 1.67 28.64
N ASP A 12 -6.52 0.44 29.11
CA ASP A 12 -5.28 -0.36 28.91
C ASP A 12 -5.45 -1.57 27.98
N ARG A 13 -6.51 -1.64 27.15
CA ARG A 13 -6.75 -2.81 26.28
C ARG A 13 -5.95 -2.85 24.97
N ASP A 14 -5.14 -1.84 24.68
CA ASP A 14 -4.34 -1.77 23.43
C ASP A 14 -2.94 -2.39 23.55
N LEU A 15 -2.56 -2.95 24.71
CA LEU A 15 -1.32 -3.70 24.90
C LEU A 15 -1.62 -5.12 25.35
N LYS A 16 -2.18 -5.94 24.45
CA LYS A 16 -2.16 -7.39 24.64
C LYS A 16 -0.72 -7.88 24.46
N LEU A 17 -0.10 -8.15 25.62
CA LEU A 17 1.13 -8.89 25.81
C LEU A 17 1.10 -10.18 24.98
N ILE A 18 2.26 -10.56 24.45
CA ILE A 18 2.52 -11.81 23.71
C ILE A 18 2.07 -13.00 24.58
N GLU A 19 0.85 -13.48 24.37
CA GLU A 19 0.47 -14.82 24.82
C GLU A 19 1.18 -15.81 23.90
N ILE A 20 2.08 -16.62 24.47
CA ILE A 20 2.64 -17.78 23.79
C ILE A 20 1.47 -18.72 23.49
N GLY A 21 0.88 -18.56 22.31
CA GLY A 21 -0.27 -19.33 21.89
C GLY A 21 0.05 -20.83 21.95
N SER A 22 -0.77 -21.59 22.66
CA SER A 22 -0.73 -23.06 22.74
C SER A 22 -1.16 -23.73 21.43
N LYS A 23 -0.91 -23.09 20.28
CA LYS A 23 -1.30 -23.57 18.95
C LYS A 23 -0.05 -23.99 18.19
N THR A 24 -0.05 -25.24 17.75
CA THR A 24 0.92 -25.79 16.81
C THR A 24 0.43 -25.59 15.38
N ASN A 25 1.33 -25.23 14.47
CA ASN A 25 0.99 -25.15 13.04
C ASN A 25 0.97 -26.57 12.41
N GLU A 26 0.58 -26.67 11.14
CA GLU A 26 0.50 -27.95 10.38
C GLU A 26 1.83 -28.75 10.36
N THR A 27 2.94 -28.11 10.70
CA THR A 27 4.28 -28.69 10.79
C THR A 27 4.75 -29.00 12.22
N GLY A 28 3.88 -28.83 13.24
CA GLY A 28 4.18 -29.12 14.64
C GLY A 28 4.94 -28.03 15.42
N ALA A 29 5.27 -26.89 14.79
CA ALA A 29 5.99 -25.79 15.44
C ALA A 29 5.04 -24.90 16.27
N LYS A 30 5.53 -24.38 17.40
CA LYS A 30 4.77 -23.47 18.28
C LYS A 30 4.60 -22.10 17.63
N VAL A 31 3.37 -21.57 17.64
CA VAL A 31 3.03 -20.32 16.97
C VAL A 31 3.22 -19.11 17.89
N VAL A 32 3.94 -18.10 17.39
CA VAL A 32 4.17 -16.82 18.09
C VAL A 32 3.27 -15.75 17.47
N GLU A 33 2.37 -15.14 18.24
CA GLU A 33 1.55 -14.02 17.74
C GLU A 33 2.43 -12.81 17.39
N LYS A 34 2.13 -12.16 16.26
CA LYS A 34 2.79 -10.91 15.85
C LYS A 34 2.10 -9.71 16.50
N ASP A 35 2.88 -8.70 16.85
CA ASP A 35 2.38 -7.40 17.33
C ASP A 35 1.32 -6.86 16.35
N PHE A 36 0.13 -6.57 16.86
CA PHE A 36 -1.01 -6.15 16.04
C PHE A 36 -0.88 -4.66 15.68
N ILE A 37 -0.92 -4.33 14.38
CA ILE A 37 -0.90 -2.93 13.94
C ILE A 37 -2.20 -2.25 14.40
N PRO A 38 -2.13 -1.04 15.00
CA PRO A 38 -3.32 -0.34 15.48
C PRO A 38 -4.40 -0.23 14.40
N HIS A 39 -5.65 -0.41 14.79
CA HIS A 39 -6.80 -0.58 13.90
C HIS A 39 -7.10 0.61 12.96
N PHE A 40 -6.45 1.77 13.16
CA PHE A 40 -6.61 2.95 12.32
C PHE A 40 -5.51 3.09 11.24
N PHE A 41 -4.50 2.22 11.21
CA PHE A 41 -3.52 2.24 10.13
C PHE A 41 -4.16 1.81 8.80
N PRO A 42 -3.72 2.40 7.66
CA PRO A 42 -4.28 2.11 6.35
C PRO A 42 -3.73 0.81 5.78
N THR A 43 -4.10 -0.31 6.40
CA THR A 43 -3.73 -1.66 5.95
C THR A 43 -4.96 -2.45 5.50
N TYR A 44 -4.79 -3.21 4.42
CA TYR A 44 -5.78 -4.16 3.94
C TYR A 44 -5.55 -5.51 4.65
N ARG A 45 -6.55 -5.98 5.39
CA ARG A 45 -6.44 -7.16 6.26
C ARG A 45 -7.11 -8.37 5.65
N ILE A 46 -6.36 -9.43 5.38
CA ILE A 46 -6.92 -10.63 4.74
C ILE A 46 -6.28 -11.90 5.27
N LYS A 47 -6.95 -13.04 5.06
CA LYS A 47 -6.32 -14.34 5.28
C LYS A 47 -5.17 -14.52 4.30
N ARG A 48 -4.05 -15.08 4.79
CA ARG A 48 -2.84 -15.32 3.99
C ARG A 48 -3.12 -15.94 2.63
N ASN A 49 -3.90 -17.02 2.56
CA ASN A 49 -4.12 -17.75 1.30
C ASN A 49 -4.92 -16.96 0.25
N LEU A 50 -5.55 -15.85 0.66
CA LEU A 50 -6.36 -15.01 -0.20
C LEU A 50 -5.65 -13.71 -0.58
N TYR A 51 -4.34 -13.58 -0.28
CA TYR A 51 -3.54 -12.40 -0.64
C TYR A 51 -3.59 -11.98 -2.12
N PRO A 52 -3.76 -12.88 -3.12
CA PRO A 52 -3.80 -12.45 -4.52
C PRO A 52 -5.05 -11.61 -4.84
N ILE A 53 -6.16 -11.83 -4.14
CA ILE A 53 -7.46 -11.20 -4.42
C ILE A 53 -7.39 -9.66 -4.43
N PRO A 54 -6.92 -8.99 -3.35
CA PRO A 54 -6.82 -7.53 -3.35
C PRO A 54 -5.86 -7.00 -4.42
N ILE A 55 -4.76 -7.71 -4.70
CA ILE A 55 -3.78 -7.29 -5.72
C ILE A 55 -4.44 -7.36 -7.11
N SER A 56 -5.10 -8.46 -7.45
CA SER A 56 -5.79 -8.61 -8.73
C SER A 56 -6.88 -7.55 -8.93
N LEU A 57 -7.69 -7.29 -7.89
CA LEU A 57 -8.74 -6.27 -7.97
C LEU A 57 -8.19 -4.88 -8.25
N VAL A 58 -7.17 -4.45 -7.48
CA VAL A 58 -6.57 -3.12 -7.61
C VAL A 58 -5.91 -2.97 -8.98
N VAL A 59 -5.17 -3.98 -9.43
CA VAL A 59 -4.49 -3.95 -10.73
C VAL A 59 -5.46 -3.88 -11.91
N ILE A 60 -6.52 -4.71 -11.91
CA ILE A 60 -7.50 -4.73 -13.01
C ILE A 60 -8.25 -3.41 -13.09
N ILE A 61 -8.80 -2.93 -11.97
CA ILE A 61 -9.60 -1.71 -11.95
C ILE A 61 -8.73 -0.49 -12.29
N SER A 62 -7.52 -0.42 -11.73
CA SER A 62 -6.61 0.69 -12.04
C SER A 62 -6.17 0.68 -13.50
N GLY A 63 -5.90 -0.49 -14.07
CA GLY A 63 -5.58 -0.64 -15.49
C GLY A 63 -6.73 -0.18 -16.39
N ILE A 64 -7.98 -0.52 -16.07
CA ILE A 64 -9.16 -0.03 -16.80
C ILE A 64 -9.26 1.49 -16.72
N LEU A 65 -9.15 2.06 -15.51
CA LEU A 65 -9.21 3.52 -15.33
C LEU A 65 -8.08 4.22 -16.10
N ALA A 66 -6.87 3.67 -16.07
CA ALA A 66 -5.73 4.22 -16.78
C ALA A 66 -5.89 4.13 -18.30
N TYR A 67 -6.40 3.00 -18.81
CA TYR A 67 -6.70 2.82 -20.22
C TYR A 67 -7.76 3.80 -20.71
N LEU A 68 -8.88 3.94 -19.98
CA LEU A 68 -9.93 4.91 -20.31
C LEU A 68 -9.35 6.34 -20.35
N THR A 69 -8.54 6.70 -19.35
CA THR A 69 -7.97 8.05 -19.25
C THR A 69 -7.02 8.36 -20.40
N TYR A 70 -6.09 7.44 -20.69
CA TYR A 70 -5.01 7.68 -21.64
C TYR A 70 -5.38 7.41 -23.10
N VAL A 71 -6.10 6.31 -23.37
CA VAL A 71 -6.39 5.84 -24.73
C VAL A 71 -7.72 6.39 -25.23
N GLU A 72 -8.78 6.30 -24.43
CA GLU A 72 -10.13 6.67 -24.88
C GLU A 72 -10.37 8.18 -24.77
N VAL A 73 -10.00 8.79 -23.64
CA VAL A 73 -10.17 10.23 -23.41
C VAL A 73 -8.98 11.04 -23.94
N GLY A 74 -7.79 10.44 -24.04
CA GLY A 74 -6.60 11.09 -24.59
C GLY A 74 -5.94 12.08 -23.63
N VAL A 75 -6.10 11.91 -22.31
CA VAL A 75 -5.43 12.76 -21.31
C VAL A 75 -3.98 12.31 -21.17
N GLN A 76 -3.06 13.10 -21.72
CA GLN A 76 -1.62 12.85 -21.73
C GLN A 76 -0.90 14.00 -21.06
N ILE A 77 -0.86 13.98 -19.73
CA ILE A 77 -0.21 15.00 -18.91
C ILE A 77 0.96 14.36 -18.18
N ASP A 78 2.15 14.90 -18.41
CA ASP A 78 3.35 14.47 -17.71
C ASP A 78 3.42 15.15 -16.33
N GLY A 79 3.31 14.35 -15.28
CA GLY A 79 3.44 14.78 -13.88
C GLY A 79 4.88 14.92 -13.39
N GLY A 80 5.87 14.82 -14.27
CA GLY A 80 7.29 14.97 -13.94
C GLY A 80 7.71 16.43 -13.77
N TYR A 81 8.73 16.70 -12.96
CA TYR A 81 9.36 18.04 -12.89
C TYR A 81 10.27 18.29 -14.09
N PHE A 82 10.94 17.23 -14.57
CA PHE A 82 11.75 17.21 -15.77
C PHE A 82 11.05 16.40 -16.84
N SER A 83 10.86 16.98 -18.03
CA SER A 83 10.24 16.26 -19.14
C SER A 83 11.14 15.10 -19.62
N GLU A 84 10.57 13.90 -19.73
CA GLU A 84 11.26 12.75 -20.31
C GLU A 84 11.41 12.88 -21.83
N THR A 85 10.59 13.68 -22.51
CA THR A 85 10.75 13.91 -23.95
C THR A 85 12.01 14.72 -24.25
N GLU A 86 12.40 15.61 -23.34
CA GLU A 86 13.58 16.46 -23.48
C GLU A 86 14.85 15.81 -22.92
N TYR A 87 14.75 15.19 -21.74
CA TYR A 87 15.90 14.67 -20.99
C TYR A 87 16.01 13.14 -20.98
N GLY A 88 15.07 12.44 -21.61
CA GLY A 88 15.03 10.97 -21.66
C GLY A 88 15.07 10.33 -20.27
N ALA A 89 15.81 9.24 -20.15
CA ALA A 89 15.97 8.50 -18.90
C ALA A 89 16.59 9.35 -17.77
N ILE A 90 17.41 10.36 -18.08
CA ILE A 90 18.00 11.24 -17.07
C ILE A 90 16.90 12.06 -16.38
N GLY A 91 15.95 12.60 -17.16
CA GLY A 91 14.79 13.31 -16.62
C GLY A 91 13.97 12.41 -15.68
N GLY A 92 13.71 11.17 -16.11
CA GLY A 92 12.99 10.19 -15.30
C GLY A 92 13.70 9.81 -14.00
N ILE A 93 15.02 9.62 -14.03
CA ILE A 93 15.82 9.34 -12.83
C ILE A 93 15.79 10.52 -11.87
N LEU A 94 15.93 11.77 -12.36
CA LEU A 94 15.85 12.96 -11.53
C LEU A 94 14.48 13.11 -10.87
N ASN A 95 13.40 12.92 -11.63
CA ASN A 95 12.04 12.90 -11.09
C ASN A 95 11.88 11.83 -10.02
N GLY A 96 12.32 10.59 -10.30
CA GLY A 96 12.21 9.48 -9.36
C GLY A 96 12.99 9.73 -8.06
N LEU A 97 14.17 10.36 -8.15
CA LEU A 97 14.94 10.78 -6.97
C LEU A 97 14.18 11.83 -6.15
N ILE A 98 13.59 12.84 -6.80
CA ILE A 98 12.80 13.87 -6.12
C ILE A 98 11.59 13.26 -5.40
N TYR A 99 10.79 12.45 -6.09
CA TYR A 99 9.62 11.81 -5.52
C TYR A 99 9.98 10.85 -4.38
N THR A 100 11.04 10.06 -4.54
CA THR A 100 11.54 9.18 -3.48
C THR A 100 12.03 10.00 -2.28
N ALA A 101 12.77 11.08 -2.49
CA ALA A 101 13.23 11.95 -1.42
C ALA A 101 12.06 12.59 -0.66
N ILE A 102 11.03 13.08 -1.36
CA ILE A 102 9.81 13.61 -0.74
C ILE A 102 9.13 12.54 0.10
N ALA A 103 8.98 11.31 -0.40
CA ALA A 103 8.38 10.20 0.35
C ALA A 103 9.18 9.88 1.62
N VAL A 104 10.52 9.76 1.52
CA VAL A 104 11.41 9.50 2.66
C VAL A 104 11.34 10.61 3.71
N LEU A 105 11.46 11.87 3.28
CA LEU A 105 11.36 13.04 4.15
C LEU A 105 10.00 13.10 4.85
N SER A 106 8.92 12.84 4.12
CA SER A 106 7.56 12.78 4.69
C SER A 106 7.44 11.71 5.77
N GLY A 107 8.06 10.54 5.57
CA GLY A 107 8.11 9.47 6.58
C GLY A 107 8.81 9.92 7.86
N PHE A 108 9.96 10.61 7.75
CA PHE A 108 10.66 11.18 8.91
C PHE A 108 9.84 12.27 9.61
N ILE A 109 9.17 13.13 8.85
CA ILE A 109 8.29 14.18 9.40
C ILE A 109 7.14 13.54 10.17
N ILE A 110 6.49 12.51 9.62
CA ILE A 110 5.41 11.78 10.29
C ILE A 110 5.91 11.18 11.61
N VAL A 111 7.06 10.51 11.60
CA VAL A 111 7.67 9.94 12.83
C VAL A 111 7.97 11.03 13.86
N PHE A 112 8.55 12.15 13.43
CA PHE A 112 8.85 13.29 14.30
C PHE A 112 7.58 13.86 14.94
N ILE A 113 6.52 14.04 14.15
CA ILE A 113 5.24 14.55 14.64
C ILE A 113 4.60 13.58 15.63
N ILE A 114 4.64 12.27 15.37
CA ILE A 114 4.12 11.26 16.29
C ILE A 114 4.87 11.31 17.63
N LYS A 115 6.20 11.44 17.61
CA LYS A 115 6.99 11.59 18.84
C LYS A 115 6.62 12.85 19.64
N LYS A 116 6.19 13.92 18.97
CA LYS A 116 5.86 15.20 19.63
C LYS A 116 4.39 15.33 20.07
N LYS A 117 3.45 14.82 19.27
CA LYS A 117 1.99 15.04 19.43
C LYS A 117 1.21 13.76 19.76
N GLY A 118 1.88 12.60 19.78
CA GLY A 118 1.26 11.30 20.04
C GLY A 118 0.57 10.69 18.82
N ILE A 119 0.14 9.43 18.99
CA ILE A 119 -0.39 8.60 17.91
C ILE A 119 -1.75 9.09 17.38
N ASN A 120 -2.54 9.77 18.21
CA ASN A 120 -3.82 10.35 17.81
C ASN A 120 -3.66 11.41 16.72
N PHE A 121 -2.49 12.05 16.61
CA PHE A 121 -2.24 13.01 15.54
C PHE A 121 -2.24 12.34 14.15
N LEU A 122 -1.83 11.07 14.08
CA LEU A 122 -1.78 10.29 12.86
C LEU A 122 -3.17 10.07 12.25
N MET A 123 -4.22 10.03 13.08
CA MET A 123 -5.61 9.94 12.62
C MET A 123 -6.00 11.17 11.79
N TYR A 124 -5.55 12.37 12.16
CA TYR A 124 -5.83 13.58 11.38
C TYR A 124 -5.07 13.58 10.05
N ILE A 125 -3.80 13.15 10.03
CA ILE A 125 -3.02 13.04 8.80
C ILE A 125 -3.71 12.08 7.82
N PHE A 126 -4.09 10.89 8.29
CA PHE A 126 -4.79 9.92 7.44
C PHE A 126 -6.18 10.41 7.02
N GLY A 127 -6.93 11.07 7.90
CA GLY A 127 -8.26 11.58 7.57
C GLY A 127 -8.22 12.68 6.52
N ILE A 128 -7.30 13.64 6.65
CA ILE A 128 -7.10 14.70 5.66
C ILE A 128 -6.57 14.10 4.35
N GLY A 129 -5.57 13.22 4.44
CA GLY A 129 -5.00 12.56 3.26
C GLY A 129 -6.03 11.74 2.48
N PHE A 130 -6.81 10.91 3.17
CA PHE A 130 -7.88 10.11 2.56
C PHE A 130 -9.00 10.98 2.01
N GLY A 131 -9.35 12.07 2.70
CA GLY A 131 -10.35 13.01 2.19
C GLY A 131 -9.90 13.74 0.94
N MET A 132 -8.68 14.25 0.93
CA MET A 132 -8.14 14.98 -0.22
C MET A 132 -7.92 14.05 -1.42
N VAL A 133 -7.24 12.92 -1.22
CA VAL A 133 -6.99 11.94 -2.29
C VAL A 133 -8.31 11.33 -2.76
N GLY A 134 -9.18 10.92 -1.83
CA GLY A 134 -10.49 10.36 -2.15
C GLY A 134 -11.31 11.34 -2.99
N PHE A 135 -11.48 12.57 -2.54
CA PHE A 135 -12.27 13.56 -3.28
C PHE A 135 -11.68 13.87 -4.67
N LEU A 136 -10.41 14.26 -4.74
CA LEU A 136 -9.79 14.70 -5.99
C LEU A 136 -9.73 13.57 -7.03
N GLN A 137 -9.36 12.36 -6.60
CA GLN A 137 -9.21 11.24 -7.53
C GLN A 137 -10.56 10.65 -7.93
N THR A 138 -11.52 10.54 -7.01
CA THR A 138 -12.88 10.11 -7.36
C THR A 138 -13.52 11.08 -8.35
N TRP A 139 -13.34 12.39 -8.14
CA TRP A 139 -13.85 13.39 -9.07
C TRP A 139 -13.16 13.26 -10.43
N PHE A 140 -11.83 13.24 -10.48
CA PHE A 140 -11.06 13.09 -11.71
C PHE A 140 -11.48 11.85 -12.52
N PHE A 141 -11.45 10.66 -11.93
CA PHE A 141 -11.85 9.44 -12.65
C PHE A 141 -13.35 9.40 -12.95
N GLY A 142 -14.17 10.05 -12.13
CA GLY A 142 -15.59 10.25 -12.42
C GLY A 142 -15.81 11.07 -13.68
N GLU A 143 -15.07 12.17 -13.86
CA GLU A 143 -15.11 12.99 -15.08
C GLU A 143 -14.68 12.19 -16.31
N ILE A 144 -13.59 11.42 -16.20
CA ILE A 144 -13.12 10.54 -17.28
C ILE A 144 -14.23 9.57 -17.71
N ILE A 145 -14.88 8.92 -16.76
CA ILE A 145 -15.97 7.97 -17.05
C ILE A 145 -17.18 8.68 -17.65
N LEU A 146 -17.59 9.84 -17.10
CA LEU A 146 -18.71 10.62 -17.62
C LEU A 146 -18.46 11.10 -19.04
N TYR A 147 -17.27 11.62 -19.30
CA TYR A 147 -16.87 12.06 -20.64
C TYR A 147 -16.91 10.88 -21.62
N TRP A 148 -16.33 9.73 -21.25
CA TRP A 148 -16.35 8.54 -22.10
C TRP A 148 -17.78 8.06 -22.43
N LEU A 149 -18.69 8.06 -21.45
CA LEU A 149 -20.08 7.65 -21.62
C LEU A 149 -20.92 8.63 -22.45
N PHE A 150 -20.69 9.94 -22.28
CA PHE A 150 -21.57 11.00 -22.81
C PHE A 150 -20.89 11.92 -23.83
N GLN A 151 -19.73 11.56 -24.38
CA GLN A 151 -19.01 12.33 -25.40
C GLN A 151 -19.87 12.75 -26.60
N ASN A 152 -20.89 11.96 -26.97
CA ASN A 152 -21.80 12.27 -28.07
C ASN A 152 -23.04 13.10 -27.66
N ASN A 153 -23.25 13.33 -26.36
CA ASN A 153 -24.42 14.03 -25.80
C ASN A 153 -23.99 15.05 -24.73
N PHE A 154 -23.48 16.19 -25.19
CA PHE A 154 -22.94 17.26 -24.33
C PHE A 154 -23.93 17.77 -23.26
N GLN A 155 -25.23 17.82 -23.57
CA GLN A 155 -26.22 18.27 -22.58
C GLN A 155 -26.32 17.34 -21.37
N LEU A 156 -26.23 16.01 -21.58
CA LEU A 156 -26.23 15.04 -20.49
C LEU A 156 -24.91 15.07 -19.72
N TYR A 157 -23.78 15.24 -20.43
CA TYR A 157 -22.46 15.40 -19.80
C TYR A 157 -22.47 16.54 -18.76
N TYR A 158 -22.86 17.75 -19.16
CA TYR A 158 -22.86 18.90 -18.25
C TYR A 158 -23.85 18.75 -17.08
N LEU A 159 -24.98 18.08 -17.29
CA LEU A 159 -25.93 17.81 -16.22
C LEU A 159 -25.30 16.89 -15.15
N PHE A 160 -24.71 15.78 -15.58
CA PHE A 160 -24.12 14.80 -14.66
C PHE A 160 -22.80 15.28 -14.04
N ASP A 161 -22.05 16.15 -14.72
CA ASP A 161 -20.80 16.71 -14.21
C ASP A 161 -21.03 17.55 -12.92
N VAL A 162 -22.05 18.42 -12.92
CA VAL A 162 -22.42 19.20 -11.73
C VAL A 162 -22.91 18.30 -10.59
N GLU A 163 -23.63 17.21 -10.90
CA GLU A 163 -24.07 16.24 -9.90
C GLU A 163 -22.88 15.45 -9.33
N LEU A 164 -21.90 15.11 -10.17
CA LEU A 164 -20.73 14.31 -9.80
C LEU A 164 -19.95 14.94 -8.66
N ILE A 165 -19.68 16.25 -8.69
CA ILE A 165 -18.90 16.91 -7.64
C ILE A 165 -19.62 16.84 -6.29
N PHE A 166 -20.94 17.02 -6.29
CA PHE A 166 -21.77 16.95 -5.07
C PHE A 166 -21.79 15.53 -4.51
N PHE A 167 -22.08 14.53 -5.35
CA PHE A 167 -22.08 13.13 -4.91
C PHE A 167 -20.69 12.66 -4.48
N THR A 168 -19.62 13.14 -5.11
CA THR A 168 -18.24 12.84 -4.71
C THR A 168 -17.92 13.44 -3.35
N ALA A 169 -18.34 14.68 -3.07
CA ALA A 169 -18.18 15.29 -1.76
C ALA A 169 -18.89 14.48 -0.66
N VAL A 170 -20.16 14.13 -0.89
CA VAL A 170 -20.96 13.32 0.05
C VAL A 170 -20.32 11.94 0.26
N PHE A 171 -19.94 11.27 -0.83
CA PHE A 171 -19.30 9.96 -0.77
C PHE A 171 -17.99 10.00 0.04
N THR A 172 -17.13 10.99 -0.19
CA THR A 172 -15.87 11.16 0.53
C THR A 172 -16.10 11.41 2.02
N ILE A 173 -17.06 12.27 2.40
CA ILE A 173 -17.40 12.51 3.81
C ILE A 173 -17.86 11.21 4.49
N VAL A 174 -18.76 10.46 3.83
CA VAL A 174 -19.26 9.18 4.35
C VAL A 174 -18.13 8.16 4.45
N MET A 175 -17.23 8.10 3.46
CA MET A 175 -16.08 7.21 3.44
C MET A 175 -15.13 7.48 4.61
N ILE A 176 -14.73 8.73 4.84
CA ILE A 176 -13.87 9.11 5.98
C ILE A 176 -14.56 8.77 7.30
N TYR A 177 -15.84 9.14 7.45
CA TYR A 177 -16.61 8.84 8.66
C TYR A 177 -16.65 7.34 8.95
N LYS A 178 -16.91 6.52 7.91
CA LYS A 178 -16.91 5.05 8.03
C LYS A 178 -15.52 4.49 8.31
N TYR A 179 -14.46 5.07 7.77
CA TYR A 179 -13.10 4.60 8.03
C TYR A 179 -12.72 4.68 9.51
N PHE A 180 -13.04 5.80 10.17
CA PHE A 180 -12.72 6.00 11.59
C PHE A 180 -13.72 5.40 12.56
N THR A 181 -15.01 5.32 12.19
CA THR A 181 -16.08 4.87 13.10
C THR A 181 -16.38 3.38 12.98
N SER A 182 -16.15 2.77 11.81
CA SER A 182 -16.52 1.37 11.57
C SER A 182 -15.59 0.39 12.29
N ARG A 183 -16.18 -0.61 12.96
CA ARG A 183 -15.46 -1.79 13.48
C ARG A 183 -15.35 -2.92 12.44
N SER A 184 -16.02 -2.80 11.30
CA SER A 184 -16.02 -3.84 10.27
C SER A 184 -14.75 -3.79 9.42
N ILE A 185 -13.96 -4.87 9.47
CA ILE A 185 -12.76 -5.05 8.64
C ILE A 185 -13.10 -4.94 7.16
N LYS A 186 -14.27 -5.45 6.73
CA LYS A 186 -14.70 -5.39 5.32
C LYS A 186 -14.83 -3.95 4.82
N VAL A 187 -15.39 -3.06 5.66
CA VAL A 187 -15.56 -1.64 5.31
C VAL A 187 -14.21 -0.95 5.20
N LYS A 188 -13.30 -1.18 6.17
CA LYS A 188 -11.96 -0.60 6.13
C LYS A 188 -11.14 -1.10 4.94
N ASN A 189 -11.19 -2.40 4.67
CA ASN A 189 -10.57 -3.02 3.53
C ASN A 189 -11.07 -2.42 2.22
N PHE A 190 -12.38 -2.24 2.07
CA PHE A 190 -12.95 -1.59 0.89
C PHE A 190 -12.37 -0.17 0.70
N ILE A 191 -12.33 0.64 1.76
CA ILE A 191 -11.82 2.01 1.70
C ILE A 191 -10.32 2.05 1.37
N VAL A 192 -9.51 1.21 2.03
CA VAL A 192 -8.07 1.12 1.76
C VAL A 192 -7.80 0.66 0.32
N LEU A 193 -8.56 -0.34 -0.15
CA LEU A 193 -8.45 -0.84 -1.52
C LEU A 193 -8.87 0.22 -2.54
N TYR A 194 -9.95 0.96 -2.26
CA TYR A 194 -10.46 2.05 -3.08
C TYR A 194 -9.48 3.23 -3.18
N ILE A 195 -8.88 3.67 -2.07
CA ILE A 195 -7.88 4.74 -2.13
C ILE A 195 -6.60 4.24 -2.82
N GLY A 196 -6.17 3.01 -2.53
CA GLY A 196 -4.98 2.42 -3.14
C GLY A 196 -5.08 2.29 -4.66
N LEU A 197 -6.24 1.85 -5.18
CA LEU A 197 -6.44 1.75 -6.64
C LEU A 197 -6.47 3.13 -7.31
N LEU A 198 -7.07 4.15 -6.69
CA LEU A 198 -7.11 5.50 -7.27
C LEU A 198 -5.71 6.13 -7.33
N ILE A 199 -4.91 5.96 -6.27
CA ILE A 199 -3.51 6.39 -6.27
C ILE A 199 -2.74 5.67 -7.38
N GLY A 200 -2.85 4.34 -7.48
CA GLY A 200 -2.13 3.58 -8.48
C GLY A 200 -2.54 3.92 -9.92
N ALA A 201 -3.83 4.03 -10.20
CA ALA A 201 -4.34 4.43 -11.51
C ALA A 201 -3.82 5.82 -11.89
N SER A 202 -3.92 6.79 -10.99
CA SER A 202 -3.49 8.18 -11.26
C SER A 202 -1.98 8.28 -11.50
N MET A 203 -1.17 7.65 -10.66
CA MET A 203 0.28 7.65 -10.86
C MET A 203 0.68 6.89 -12.13
N GLY A 204 -0.04 5.82 -12.47
CA GLY A 204 0.20 5.04 -13.68
C GLY A 204 -0.05 5.84 -14.96
N VAL A 205 -1.03 6.74 -14.96
CA VAL A 205 -1.34 7.65 -16.08
C VAL A 205 -0.39 8.86 -16.11
N LEU A 206 -0.16 9.49 -14.95
CA LEU A 206 0.53 10.77 -14.88
C LEU A 206 2.06 10.66 -15.00
N MET A 207 2.64 9.53 -14.61
CA MET A 207 4.09 9.38 -14.60
C MET A 207 4.57 8.68 -15.87
N PRO A 208 5.49 9.27 -16.64
CA PRO A 208 6.09 8.58 -17.77
C PRO A 208 6.96 7.40 -17.29
N LEU A 209 7.43 6.60 -18.25
CA LEU A 209 8.04 5.30 -17.98
C LEU A 209 9.26 5.38 -17.07
N TRP A 210 10.24 6.23 -17.38
CA TRP A 210 11.50 6.23 -16.63
C TRP A 210 11.30 6.78 -15.22
N THR A 211 10.44 7.77 -15.05
CA THR A 211 10.01 8.29 -13.75
C THR A 211 9.34 7.20 -12.94
N THR A 212 8.41 6.46 -13.53
CA THR A 212 7.72 5.34 -12.86
C THR A 212 8.70 4.29 -12.36
N LEU A 213 9.61 3.84 -13.23
CA LEU A 213 10.65 2.87 -12.86
C LEU A 213 11.56 3.39 -11.75
N ALA A 214 12.00 4.65 -11.84
CA ALA A 214 12.87 5.27 -10.86
C ALA A 214 12.19 5.42 -9.49
N ILE A 215 10.91 5.81 -9.43
CA ILE A 215 10.12 5.86 -8.19
C ILE A 215 10.02 4.48 -7.56
N LEU A 216 9.61 3.47 -8.35
CA LEU A 216 9.39 2.11 -7.87
C LEU A 216 10.68 1.46 -7.36
N ILE A 217 11.79 1.65 -8.07
CA ILE A 217 13.11 1.18 -7.63
C ILE A 217 13.55 1.95 -6.38
N GLY A 218 13.43 3.28 -6.37
CA GLY A 218 13.84 4.13 -5.25
C GLY A 218 13.11 3.78 -3.94
N ILE A 219 11.78 3.66 -3.99
CA ILE A 219 10.97 3.29 -2.83
C ILE A 219 11.22 1.84 -2.39
N SER A 220 11.42 0.91 -3.34
CA SER A 220 11.78 -0.47 -3.01
C SER A 220 13.14 -0.55 -2.30
N LEU A 221 14.15 0.17 -2.79
CA LEU A 221 15.46 0.23 -2.13
C LEU A 221 15.36 0.87 -0.75
N TRP A 222 14.52 1.91 -0.60
CA TRP A 222 14.26 2.51 0.70
C TRP A 222 13.57 1.54 1.67
N ASP A 223 12.56 0.79 1.24
CA ASP A 223 11.88 -0.21 2.08
C ASP A 223 12.87 -1.28 2.57
N LEU A 224 13.73 -1.78 1.68
CA LEU A 224 14.82 -2.69 2.02
C LEU A 224 15.76 -2.07 3.07
N PHE A 225 16.17 -0.82 2.87
CA PHE A 225 17.04 -0.10 3.80
C PHE A 225 16.36 0.14 5.16
N ALA A 226 15.12 0.62 5.18
CA ALA A 226 14.39 0.96 6.39
C ALA A 226 14.11 -0.26 7.27
N VAL A 227 13.90 -1.44 6.67
CA VAL A 227 13.70 -2.70 7.37
C VAL A 227 15.00 -3.32 7.85
N LEU A 228 16.06 -3.33 7.04
CA LEU A 228 17.33 -3.97 7.39
C LEU A 228 18.23 -3.09 8.28
N TYR A 229 18.07 -1.76 8.24
CA TYR A 229 18.92 -0.86 8.99
C TYR A 229 18.59 -0.87 10.49
N LYS A 230 19.58 -1.23 11.31
CA LYS A 230 19.49 -1.48 12.76
C LYS A 230 19.03 -0.29 13.61
N HIS A 231 18.90 0.92 13.04
CA HIS A 231 18.37 2.13 13.68
C HIS A 231 17.25 2.82 12.86
N GLY A 232 16.62 2.10 11.92
CA GLY A 232 15.58 2.65 11.04
C GLY A 232 14.34 3.16 11.82
N PRO A 233 13.58 4.12 11.24
CA PRO A 233 12.41 4.73 11.89
C PRO A 233 11.34 3.71 12.30
N ILE A 234 11.20 2.60 11.56
CA ILE A 234 10.27 1.50 11.87
C ILE A 234 10.72 0.74 13.12
N LYS A 235 12.01 0.41 13.23
CA LYS A 235 12.55 -0.25 14.43
C LYS A 235 12.40 0.65 15.66
N GLN A 236 12.62 1.95 15.52
CA GLN A 236 12.40 2.91 16.61
C GLN A 236 10.92 2.98 17.03
N MET A 237 9.96 2.90 16.10
CA MET A 237 8.54 2.80 16.45
C MET A 237 8.22 1.52 17.23
N ILE A 238 8.81 0.38 16.85
CA ILE A 238 8.63 -0.91 17.54
C ILE A 238 9.28 -0.88 18.93
N ASP A 239 10.48 -0.32 19.04
CA ASP A 239 11.21 -0.18 20.30
C ASP A 239 10.49 0.80 21.25
N LEU A 240 9.75 1.80 20.73
CA LEU A 240 8.94 2.73 21.53
C LEU A 240 7.61 2.16 22.04
N VAL A 241 7.03 1.19 21.30
CA VAL A 241 5.82 0.47 21.75
C VAL A 241 6.18 -0.65 22.73
N SER A 242 7.41 -1.16 22.65
CA SER A 242 7.94 -2.20 23.52
C SER A 242 8.57 -1.59 24.79
N GLU A 243 7.77 -1.01 25.68
CA GLU A 243 8.30 -0.63 27.00
C GLU A 243 8.88 -1.87 27.73
N PRO A 244 10.07 -1.76 28.35
CA PRO A 244 10.66 -2.85 29.11
C PRO A 244 9.94 -2.99 30.45
N LYS A 245 8.76 -3.63 30.44
CA LYS A 245 8.25 -4.28 31.64
C LYS A 245 9.04 -5.57 31.82
N GLU A 246 9.92 -5.54 32.82
CA GLU A 246 10.59 -6.69 33.42
C GLU A 246 9.53 -7.76 33.70
N ASP A 247 9.50 -8.79 32.85
CA ASP A 247 8.67 -9.95 33.06
C ASP A 247 9.55 -11.17 32.80
N HIS A 248 9.79 -11.95 33.84
CA HIS A 248 10.78 -13.03 33.90
C HIS A 248 10.47 -14.23 32.97
N ASN A 249 9.41 -14.15 32.16
CA ASN A 249 9.03 -15.13 31.14
C ASN A 249 9.18 -14.63 29.69
N LYS A 250 9.75 -13.44 29.45
CA LYS A 250 10.04 -12.98 28.08
C LYS A 250 11.32 -13.62 27.55
N LEU A 251 11.13 -14.58 26.65
CA LEU A 251 12.17 -15.14 25.80
C LEU A 251 12.86 -14.00 25.04
N SER A 252 14.18 -13.90 25.12
CA SER A 252 14.96 -12.82 24.49
C SER A 252 14.77 -12.82 22.96
N ASP A 253 14.68 -11.66 22.31
CA ASP A 253 14.56 -11.56 20.83
C ASP A 253 15.64 -12.38 20.08
N LYS A 254 16.81 -12.61 20.71
CA LYS A 254 17.87 -13.48 20.18
C LYS A 254 17.51 -14.96 20.29
N GLU A 255 17.11 -15.42 21.46
CA GLU A 255 16.67 -16.79 21.69
C GLU A 255 15.44 -17.13 20.82
N LEU A 256 14.56 -16.16 20.55
CA LEU A 256 13.37 -16.36 19.72
C LEU A 256 13.77 -16.60 18.27
N LYS A 257 14.74 -15.82 17.78
CA LYS A 257 15.30 -15.99 16.43
C LYS A 257 16.00 -17.32 16.26
N GLU A 258 16.77 -17.77 17.24
CA GLU A 258 17.44 -19.08 17.21
C GLU A 258 16.43 -20.22 17.17
N LYS A 259 15.38 -20.15 18.00
CA LYS A 259 14.32 -21.18 18.02
C LYS A 259 13.40 -21.16 16.78
N ILE A 260 13.33 -20.05 16.06
CA ILE A 260 12.66 -19.97 14.75
C ILE A 260 13.56 -20.53 13.65
N GLN A 261 14.86 -20.27 13.71
CA GLN A 261 15.83 -20.84 12.76
C GLN A 261 15.98 -22.37 12.91
N SER A 262 15.87 -22.88 14.14
CA SER A 262 15.82 -24.33 14.41
C SER A 262 14.50 -24.99 13.98
N GLY A 263 13.48 -24.20 13.59
CA GLY A 263 12.17 -24.68 13.16
C GLY A 263 11.21 -25.03 14.30
N GLU A 264 11.58 -24.78 15.56
CA GLU A 264 10.78 -25.09 16.74
C GLU A 264 9.59 -24.11 16.91
N TYR A 265 9.76 -22.86 16.45
CA TYR A 265 8.74 -21.81 16.48
C TYR A 265 8.51 -21.19 15.10
N ALA A 266 7.29 -20.71 14.84
CA ALA A 266 6.96 -19.95 13.64
C ALA A 266 6.04 -18.77 14.00
N TYR A 267 6.18 -17.64 13.30
CA TYR A 267 5.26 -16.53 13.51
C TYR A 267 3.87 -16.83 12.96
N ASP A 268 2.82 -16.41 13.69
CA ASP A 268 1.47 -16.40 13.14
C ASP A 268 1.42 -15.43 11.96
N THR A 269 1.13 -15.99 10.79
CA THR A 269 0.95 -15.25 9.54
C THR A 269 -0.41 -15.54 8.93
N SER A 270 -1.34 -16.10 9.72
CA SER A 270 -2.70 -16.44 9.28
C SER A 270 -3.48 -15.21 8.80
N LYS A 271 -3.26 -14.07 9.48
CA LYS A 271 -3.71 -12.74 9.09
C LYS A 271 -2.56 -11.99 8.45
N LEU A 272 -2.79 -11.53 7.22
CA LEU A 272 -1.88 -10.71 6.46
C LEU A 272 -2.42 -9.28 6.43
N GLU A 273 -1.54 -8.32 6.67
CA GLU A 273 -1.81 -6.90 6.48
C GLU A 273 -0.96 -6.41 5.31
N ILE A 274 -1.61 -5.89 4.27
CA ILE A 274 -0.94 -5.31 3.09
C ILE A 274 -1.05 -3.79 3.20
N GLY A 275 0.06 -3.07 3.02
CA GLY A 275 0.04 -1.62 3.07
C GLY A 275 -0.74 -1.01 1.91
N ILE A 276 -1.42 0.10 2.15
CA ILE A 276 -2.05 0.88 1.07
C ILE A 276 -1.03 1.30 0.00
N GLY A 277 0.19 1.66 0.43
CA GLY A 277 1.30 1.99 -0.46
C GLY A 277 1.66 0.82 -1.37
N ASP A 278 1.73 -0.40 -0.82
CA ASP A 278 2.02 -1.60 -1.61
C ASP A 278 1.01 -1.80 -2.73
N LEU A 279 -0.29 -1.72 -2.41
CA LEU A 279 -1.36 -1.82 -3.40
C LEU A 279 -1.27 -0.72 -4.46
N ALA A 280 -0.97 0.52 -4.06
CA ALA A 280 -0.81 1.64 -4.96
C ALA A 280 0.39 1.46 -5.90
N PHE A 281 1.53 0.97 -5.41
CA PHE A 281 2.71 0.74 -6.26
C PHE A 281 2.53 -0.46 -7.19
N TYR A 282 1.85 -1.51 -6.76
CA TYR A 282 1.52 -2.65 -7.62
C TYR A 282 0.62 -2.21 -8.79
N SER A 283 -0.41 -1.41 -8.51
CA SER A 283 -1.29 -0.88 -9.54
C SER A 283 -0.68 0.23 -10.38
N MET A 284 0.22 1.05 -9.82
CA MET A 284 0.98 2.05 -10.57
C MET A 284 1.82 1.39 -11.66
N LEU A 285 2.58 0.35 -11.32
CA LEU A 285 3.41 -0.36 -12.29
C LEU A 285 2.57 -0.97 -13.42
N THR A 286 1.49 -1.67 -13.09
CA THR A 286 0.66 -2.36 -14.08
C THR A 286 -0.16 -1.40 -14.93
N SER A 287 -0.69 -0.33 -14.34
CA SER A 287 -1.41 0.72 -15.08
C SER A 287 -0.48 1.43 -16.05
N ASN A 288 0.72 1.80 -15.61
CA ASN A 288 1.74 2.39 -16.49
C ASN A 288 2.19 1.43 -17.58
N THR A 289 2.36 0.14 -17.27
CA THR A 289 2.65 -0.89 -18.27
C THR A 289 1.60 -0.90 -19.37
N LEU A 290 0.32 -0.89 -19.02
CA LEU A 290 -0.75 -0.91 -20.00
C LEU A 290 -0.76 0.36 -20.86
N VAL A 291 -0.61 1.52 -20.22
CA VAL A 291 -0.56 2.84 -20.89
C VAL A 291 0.61 2.92 -21.87
N GLN A 292 1.82 2.52 -21.45
CA GLN A 292 3.04 2.69 -22.24
C GLN A 292 3.20 1.64 -23.35
N THR A 293 2.77 0.40 -23.08
CA THR A 293 2.93 -0.69 -24.06
C THR A 293 1.72 -0.88 -24.97
N GLY A 294 0.54 -0.37 -24.57
CA GLY A 294 -0.72 -0.63 -25.24
C GLY A 294 -1.14 -2.11 -25.23
N ASN A 295 -0.46 -2.97 -24.46
CA ASN A 295 -0.62 -4.43 -24.55
C ASN A 295 -1.08 -5.03 -23.22
N ILE A 296 -2.32 -5.52 -23.21
CA ILE A 296 -2.96 -6.14 -22.05
C ILE A 296 -2.21 -7.42 -21.61
N ILE A 297 -1.59 -8.16 -22.53
CA ILE A 297 -0.84 -9.38 -22.19
C ILE A 297 0.37 -9.04 -21.34
N ILE A 298 1.11 -7.97 -21.67
CA ILE A 298 2.26 -7.51 -20.88
C ILE A 298 1.80 -7.07 -19.48
N MET A 299 0.67 -6.38 -19.38
CA MET A 299 0.07 -6.04 -18.10
C MET A 299 -0.24 -7.30 -17.27
N ILE A 300 -0.88 -8.31 -17.86
CA ILE A 300 -1.22 -9.58 -17.17
C ILE A 300 0.05 -10.29 -16.68
N LEU A 301 1.08 -10.41 -17.53
CA LEU A 301 2.35 -11.06 -17.16
C LEU A 301 3.04 -10.30 -16.02
N THR A 302 3.07 -8.97 -16.08
CA THR A 302 3.60 -8.10 -15.01
C THR A 302 2.81 -8.28 -13.71
N SER A 303 1.49 -8.40 -13.79
CA SER A 303 0.61 -8.63 -12.64
C SER A 303 0.87 -9.99 -11.98
N LEU A 304 1.04 -11.04 -12.77
CA LEU A 304 1.40 -12.38 -12.29
C LEU A 304 2.76 -12.37 -11.60
N ALA A 305 3.74 -11.66 -12.16
CA ALA A 305 5.06 -11.49 -11.56
C ALA A 305 4.99 -10.80 -10.18
N ILE A 306 4.21 -9.73 -10.04
CA ILE A 306 3.99 -9.06 -8.75
C ILE A 306 3.34 -10.02 -7.74
N MET A 307 2.33 -10.80 -8.15
CA MET A 307 1.69 -11.77 -7.27
C MET A 307 2.64 -12.89 -6.84
N ILE A 308 3.50 -13.38 -7.74
CA ILE A 308 4.53 -14.36 -7.39
C ILE A 308 5.54 -13.76 -6.39
N GLY A 309 6.03 -12.54 -6.64
CA GLY A 309 6.99 -11.87 -5.77
C GLY A 309 6.43 -11.56 -4.37
N THR A 310 5.16 -11.15 -4.29
CA THR A 310 4.46 -10.99 -2.99
C THR A 310 4.30 -12.34 -2.29
N GLY A 311 3.97 -13.41 -3.02
CA GLY A 311 3.94 -14.77 -2.50
C GLY A 311 5.27 -15.23 -1.90
N ILE A 312 6.40 -14.95 -2.57
CA ILE A 312 7.76 -15.23 -2.07
C ILE A 312 8.01 -14.46 -0.77
N THR A 313 7.66 -13.17 -0.73
CA THR A 313 7.80 -12.32 0.46
C THR A 313 7.01 -12.86 1.65
N ILE A 314 5.74 -13.25 1.42
CA ILE A 314 4.85 -13.84 2.43
C ILE A 314 5.37 -15.21 2.91
N MET A 315 6.03 -15.97 2.04
CA MET A 315 6.69 -17.22 2.42
C MET A 315 7.88 -16.97 3.36
N GLY A 316 8.69 -15.95 3.07
CA GLY A 316 9.77 -15.51 3.94
C GLY A 316 9.31 -15.04 5.33
N LEU A 317 8.11 -14.46 5.44
CA LEU A 317 7.56 -13.97 6.72
C LEU A 317 7.33 -15.07 7.76
N LYS A 318 7.33 -16.36 7.38
CA LYS A 318 7.28 -17.47 8.33
C LYS A 318 8.57 -17.58 9.16
N ARG A 319 9.71 -17.23 8.57
CA ARG A 319 11.05 -17.38 9.17
C ARG A 319 11.61 -16.08 9.76
N ASN A 320 11.03 -14.93 9.38
CA ASN A 320 11.51 -13.61 9.78
C ASN A 320 10.40 -12.80 10.46
N LYS A 321 10.74 -12.04 11.52
CA LYS A 321 9.80 -11.16 12.24
C LYS A 321 9.21 -10.12 11.29
N ILE A 322 10.08 -9.49 10.50
CA ILE A 322 9.79 -8.40 9.57
C ILE A 322 10.54 -8.66 8.26
N LEU A 323 9.90 -8.41 7.13
CA LEU A 323 10.52 -8.40 5.80
C LEU A 323 10.02 -7.18 5.02
N PRO A 324 10.85 -6.61 4.14
CA PRO A 324 10.39 -5.55 3.24
C PRO A 324 9.35 -6.14 2.27
N GLY A 325 8.24 -5.43 2.12
CA GLY A 325 7.05 -5.90 1.40
C GLY A 325 7.12 -5.66 -0.12
N LEU A 326 7.85 -4.63 -0.53
CA LEU A 326 7.89 -4.14 -1.90
C LEU A 326 8.96 -4.77 -2.81
N PRO A 327 10.23 -4.93 -2.38
CA PRO A 327 11.34 -5.10 -3.31
C PRO A 327 11.20 -6.30 -4.24
N ILE A 328 10.94 -7.48 -3.69
CA ILE A 328 10.87 -8.72 -4.49
C ILE A 328 9.75 -8.62 -5.53
N SER A 329 8.59 -8.11 -5.13
CA SER A 329 7.41 -7.96 -5.98
C SER A 329 7.63 -6.96 -7.11
N ILE A 330 8.22 -5.80 -6.79
CA ILE A 330 8.46 -4.73 -7.75
C ILE A 330 9.59 -5.09 -8.72
N PHE A 331 10.73 -5.60 -8.24
CA PHE A 331 11.83 -5.99 -9.12
C PHE A 331 11.43 -7.11 -10.08
N LEU A 332 10.68 -8.10 -9.59
CA LEU A 332 10.17 -9.18 -10.45
C LEU A 332 9.15 -8.63 -11.46
N GLY A 333 8.24 -7.75 -11.04
CA GLY A 333 7.29 -7.06 -11.92
C GLY A 333 7.99 -6.27 -13.04
N ILE A 334 8.92 -5.38 -12.70
CA ILE A 334 9.68 -4.57 -13.67
C ILE A 334 10.47 -5.47 -14.62
N GLY A 335 11.15 -6.50 -14.10
CA GLY A 335 11.92 -7.43 -14.92
C GLY A 335 11.03 -8.16 -15.93
N THR A 336 9.88 -8.69 -15.49
CA THR A 336 8.91 -9.35 -16.39
C THR A 336 8.31 -8.36 -17.38
N MET A 337 8.00 -7.14 -16.97
CA MET A 337 7.48 -6.08 -17.85
C MET A 337 8.46 -5.79 -18.98
N LEU A 338 9.72 -5.47 -18.66
CA LEU A 338 10.75 -5.12 -19.65
C LEU A 338 11.06 -6.29 -20.58
N LEU A 339 11.20 -7.50 -20.04
CA LEU A 339 11.44 -8.70 -20.83
C LEU A 339 10.28 -8.98 -21.79
N SER A 340 9.04 -8.93 -21.27
CA SER A 340 7.85 -9.19 -22.09
C SER A 340 7.71 -8.12 -23.17
N TRP A 341 7.93 -6.84 -22.83
CA TRP A 341 7.89 -5.77 -23.80
C TRP A 341 8.92 -5.94 -24.91
N TYR A 342 10.17 -6.27 -24.55
CA TYR A 342 11.20 -6.59 -25.53
C TYR A 342 10.75 -7.73 -26.46
N LEU A 343 10.26 -8.84 -25.92
CA LEU A 343 9.82 -10.00 -26.70
C LEU A 343 8.65 -9.68 -27.66
N PHE A 344 7.66 -8.91 -27.20
CA PHE A 344 6.52 -8.51 -28.03
C PHE A 344 6.86 -7.40 -29.04
N SER A 345 7.98 -6.70 -28.86
CA SER A 345 8.47 -5.70 -29.82
C SER A 345 9.31 -6.29 -30.96
N LEU A 346 9.69 -7.57 -30.88
CA LEU A 346 10.44 -8.24 -31.94
C LEU A 346 9.54 -8.40 -33.18
N PRO A 347 10.04 -8.02 -34.38
CA PRO A 347 9.34 -8.34 -35.62
C PRO A 347 9.37 -9.85 -35.81
N PHE A 348 8.20 -10.49 -35.73
CA PHE A 348 8.01 -11.90 -36.08
C PHE A 348 7.73 -12.07 -37.56
#